data_AF-A0A7S3HQZ5-F1
#
_entry.id   AF-A0A7S3HQZ5-F1
#
_cell.length_a   1.000
_cell.length_b   1.000
_cell.length_c   1.000
_cell.angle_alpha   90.00
_cell.angle_beta   90.00
_cell.angle_gamma   90.00
#
_symmetry.space_group_name_H-M   'P 1'
#
loop_
_entity.id
_entity.type
_entity.pdbx_description
1 polymer ?
#
loop_
_entity_poly.entity_id
_entity_poly.type
_entity_poly.pdbx_seq_one_letter_code
_entity_poly.pdbx_strand_id
1 'polypeptide(L)'
;RNPDTEGALAFFADLSRFAGKVESSLRYLHGFQAKHCNNANSQIDCDQFTAQDVFNPVLPLFQQTSCPSVATTSADDLASAALSLGTASSLLSEHKRSLHECCSAVAALFEVDTSVNTATVFRATEATMLLAVVHLRSLVESHRAGYDFIEDMIRQQIVAAVGKELTVRDFSQYMTFHNRKVFKETYQPQPFSFAVRRSPVHSPEGQIQIVTA
;
A
#
# COMPACT_ATOMS: atom_id res chain seq x y z
N ARG A 1 5.93 13.96 -0.41
CA ARG A 1 4.71 13.95 -1.26
C ARG A 1 3.94 15.23 -0.92
N ASN A 2 2.70 15.42 -1.39
CA ASN A 2 1.88 16.55 -0.92
C ASN A 2 1.47 16.28 0.55
N PRO A 3 1.54 17.25 1.49
CA PRO A 3 1.00 17.07 2.85
C PRO A 3 -0.43 16.52 2.90
N ASP A 4 -1.30 16.90 1.97
CA ASP A 4 -2.68 16.40 1.93
C ASP A 4 -2.74 14.89 1.63
N THR A 5 -1.88 14.41 0.73
CA THR A 5 -1.84 12.98 0.39
C THR A 5 -1.21 12.17 1.51
N GLU A 6 -0.20 12.71 2.19
CA GLU A 6 0.37 12.11 3.40
C GLU A 6 -0.66 12.02 4.53
N GLY A 7 -1.45 13.07 4.74
CA GLY A 7 -2.56 13.08 5.70
C GLY A 7 -3.64 12.03 5.37
N ALA A 8 -4.03 11.92 4.10
CA ALA A 8 -4.98 10.90 3.67
C ALA A 8 -4.44 9.47 3.87
N LEU A 9 -3.18 9.21 3.50
CA LEU A 9 -2.55 7.90 3.72
C LEU A 9 -2.44 7.53 5.20
N ALA A 10 -2.14 8.51 6.07
CA ALA A 10 -2.13 8.30 7.51
C ALA A 10 -3.52 7.93 8.04
N PHE A 11 -4.57 8.64 7.60
CA PHE A 11 -5.96 8.30 7.95
C PHE A 11 -6.33 6.88 7.53
N PHE A 12 -6.01 6.48 6.30
CA PHE A 12 -6.29 5.12 5.83
C PHE A 12 -5.50 4.05 6.60
N ALA A 13 -4.25 4.34 6.98
CA ALA A 13 -3.46 3.44 7.84
C ALA A 13 -4.12 3.26 9.22
N ASP A 14 -4.60 4.35 9.82
CA ASP A 14 -5.33 4.31 11.10
C ASP A 14 -6.66 3.56 10.97
N LEU A 15 -7.39 3.76 9.88
CA LEU A 15 -8.62 3.03 9.57
C LEU A 15 -8.36 1.53 9.44
N SER A 16 -7.31 1.13 8.71
CA SER A 16 -6.92 -0.29 8.58
C SER A 16 -6.51 -0.89 9.92
N ARG A 17 -5.84 -0.12 10.78
CA ARG A 17 -5.49 -0.54 12.14
C ARG A 17 -6.72 -0.71 13.02
N PHE A 18 -7.68 0.22 12.94
CA PHE A 18 -8.96 0.10 13.63
C PHE A 18 -9.72 -1.14 13.15
N ALA A 19 -9.85 -1.32 11.83
CA ALA A 19 -10.48 -2.49 11.23
C ALA A 19 -9.82 -3.80 11.70
N GLY A 20 -8.48 -3.86 11.79
CA GLY A 20 -7.79 -5.04 12.31
C GLY A 20 -8.08 -5.35 13.79
N LYS A 21 -8.32 -4.32 14.62
CA LYS A 21 -8.78 -4.51 16.01
C LYS A 21 -10.20 -5.06 16.06
N VAL A 22 -11.08 -4.58 15.19
CA VAL A 22 -12.46 -5.09 15.10
C VAL A 22 -12.47 -6.54 14.60
N GLU A 23 -11.71 -6.84 13.54
CA GLU A 23 -11.53 -8.18 12.98
C GLU A 23 -11.04 -9.18 14.06
N SER A 24 -9.97 -8.83 14.79
CA SER A 24 -9.45 -9.68 15.87
C SER A 24 -10.44 -9.87 17.02
N SER A 25 -11.22 -8.83 17.36
CA SER A 25 -12.26 -8.93 18.38
C SER A 25 -13.41 -9.85 17.94
N LEU A 26 -13.85 -9.76 16.68
CA LEU A 26 -14.89 -10.62 16.11
C LEU A 26 -14.41 -12.08 15.99
N ARG A 27 -13.16 -12.30 15.54
CA ARG A 27 -12.57 -13.64 15.53
C ARG A 27 -12.42 -14.22 16.94
N TYR A 28 -12.08 -13.39 17.93
CA TYR A 28 -12.04 -13.82 19.33
C TYR A 28 -13.42 -14.26 19.83
N LEU A 29 -14.48 -13.50 19.52
CA LEU A 29 -15.86 -13.86 19.87
C LEU A 29 -16.27 -15.19 19.21
N HIS A 30 -15.94 -15.38 17.93
CA HIS A 30 -16.18 -16.64 17.24
C HIS A 30 -15.41 -17.80 17.89
N GLY A 31 -14.11 -17.63 18.15
CA GLY A 31 -13.29 -18.65 18.81
C GLY A 31 -13.73 -18.97 20.23
N PHE A 32 -14.28 -18.00 20.96
CA PHE A 32 -14.89 -18.21 22.28
C PHE A 32 -16.16 -19.07 22.15
N GLN A 33 -17.04 -18.75 21.20
CA GLN A 33 -18.22 -19.56 20.92
C GLN A 33 -17.83 -20.98 20.50
N ALA A 34 -16.81 -21.15 19.67
CA ALA A 34 -16.38 -22.46 19.21
C ALA A 34 -15.83 -23.36 20.32
N LYS A 35 -15.21 -22.76 21.35
CA LYS A 35 -14.67 -23.49 22.50
C LYS A 35 -15.73 -23.84 23.55
N HIS A 36 -16.74 -23.00 23.72
CA HIS A 36 -17.67 -23.09 24.85
C HIS A 36 -19.11 -23.43 24.47
N CYS A 37 -19.47 -23.37 23.19
CA CYS A 37 -20.81 -23.68 22.69
C CYS A 37 -20.72 -24.74 21.60
N ASN A 38 -21.34 -25.90 21.83
CA ASN A 38 -21.31 -27.04 20.91
C ASN A 38 -22.48 -26.95 19.90
N ASN A 39 -22.50 -25.90 19.08
CA ASN A 39 -23.55 -25.62 18.08
C ASN A 39 -23.00 -25.79 16.65
N ALA A 40 -23.82 -26.03 15.62
CA ALA A 40 -23.29 -26.19 14.26
C ALA A 40 -22.54 -24.94 13.78
N ASN A 41 -22.96 -23.76 14.25
CA ASN A 41 -22.27 -22.47 14.02
C ASN A 41 -20.83 -22.40 14.56
N SER A 42 -20.42 -23.29 15.47
CA SER A 42 -19.03 -23.37 15.97
C SER A 42 -18.07 -24.06 15.00
N GLN A 43 -18.62 -24.81 14.04
CA GLN A 43 -17.85 -25.56 13.04
C GLN A 43 -17.59 -24.74 11.77
N ILE A 44 -18.20 -23.56 11.64
CA ILE A 44 -18.00 -22.67 10.49
C ILE A 44 -16.61 -22.06 10.60
N ASP A 45 -15.79 -22.31 9.59
CA ASP A 45 -14.44 -21.77 9.54
C ASP A 45 -14.46 -20.30 9.08
N CYS A 46 -14.34 -19.39 10.06
CA CYS A 46 -14.32 -17.95 9.80
C CYS A 46 -13.07 -17.47 9.05
N ASP A 47 -12.02 -18.30 8.93
CA ASP A 47 -10.83 -17.95 8.15
C ASP A 47 -11.11 -18.03 6.64
N GLN A 48 -12.21 -18.68 6.23
CA GLN A 48 -12.67 -18.71 4.84
C GLN A 48 -13.34 -17.40 4.41
N PHE A 49 -13.71 -16.52 5.35
CA PHE A 49 -14.25 -15.19 5.03
C PHE A 49 -13.14 -14.28 4.49
N THR A 50 -12.85 -14.47 3.22
CA THR A 50 -11.82 -13.74 2.49
C THR A 50 -12.48 -12.70 1.60
N ALA A 51 -11.88 -11.52 1.50
CA ALA A 51 -12.33 -10.46 0.59
C ALA A 51 -12.06 -10.75 -0.90
N GLN A 52 -11.66 -11.97 -1.28
CA GLN A 52 -11.29 -12.32 -2.65
C GLN A 52 -12.49 -12.34 -3.60
N ASP A 53 -13.67 -12.72 -3.09
CA ASP A 53 -14.90 -12.83 -3.90
C ASP A 53 -15.62 -11.48 -4.06
N VAL A 54 -15.23 -10.46 -3.29
CA VAL A 54 -15.83 -9.14 -3.36
C VAL A 54 -15.13 -8.29 -4.40
N PHE A 55 -15.90 -7.74 -5.33
CA PHE A 55 -15.41 -6.83 -6.35
C PHE A 55 -14.70 -5.62 -5.71
N ASN A 56 -13.46 -5.38 -6.14
CA ASN A 56 -12.64 -4.27 -5.68
C ASN A 56 -12.61 -3.15 -6.73
N PRO A 57 -13.20 -1.98 -6.46
CA PRO A 57 -13.31 -0.90 -7.45
C PRO A 57 -12.03 -0.08 -7.62
N VAL A 58 -10.93 -0.42 -6.94
CA VAL A 58 -9.69 0.38 -7.01
C VAL A 58 -9.02 0.25 -8.38
N LEU A 59 -9.09 1.34 -9.13
CA LEU A 59 -8.86 1.40 -10.57
C LEU A 59 -7.45 1.08 -11.09
N PRO A 60 -6.36 1.44 -10.39
CA PRO A 60 -5.01 1.12 -10.85
C PRO A 60 -4.76 -0.38 -11.06
N LEU A 61 -5.54 -1.25 -10.40
CA LEU A 61 -5.46 -2.71 -10.57
C LEU A 61 -6.07 -3.18 -11.90
N PHE A 62 -6.96 -2.40 -12.53
CA PHE A 62 -7.55 -2.75 -13.84
C PHE A 62 -6.66 -2.38 -15.03
N GLN A 63 -5.60 -1.59 -14.83
CA GLN A 63 -4.73 -1.13 -15.90
C GLN A 63 -3.69 -2.16 -16.35
N GLN A 64 -3.54 -3.31 -15.68
CA GLN A 64 -2.52 -4.28 -16.06
C GLN A 64 -2.91 -5.03 -17.35
N THR A 65 -2.20 -4.75 -18.45
CA THR A 65 -1.28 -5.66 -19.19
C THR A 65 -0.95 -5.16 -20.61
N SER A 66 -1.36 -3.95 -21.01
CA SER A 66 -0.87 -3.37 -22.27
C SER A 66 0.34 -2.49 -21.98
N CYS A 67 1.52 -3.01 -22.33
CA CYS A 67 2.82 -2.37 -22.31
C CYS A 67 2.82 -0.87 -22.63
N PRO A 68 3.81 -0.12 -22.11
CA PRO A 68 4.01 1.29 -22.44
C PRO A 68 4.55 1.37 -23.87
N SER A 69 3.65 1.41 -24.86
CA SER A 69 4.01 2.05 -26.11
C SER A 69 4.06 3.54 -25.79
N VAL A 70 5.26 4.08 -25.79
CA VAL A 70 5.55 5.51 -25.82
C VAL A 70 5.03 6.05 -27.15
N ALA A 71 3.71 6.10 -27.28
CA ALA A 71 3.05 6.94 -28.26
C ALA A 71 3.02 8.33 -27.63
N THR A 72 3.68 9.27 -28.29
CA THR A 72 3.50 10.72 -28.16
C THR A 72 2.00 11.02 -28.03
N THR A 73 1.50 11.06 -26.81
CA THR A 73 0.11 11.38 -26.52
C THR A 73 0.05 12.88 -26.30
N SER A 74 -0.57 13.56 -27.26
CA SER A 74 -0.99 14.95 -27.15
C SER A 74 -1.75 15.17 -25.84
N ALA A 75 -1.60 16.35 -25.23
CA ALA A 75 -2.21 16.71 -23.96
C ALA A 75 -3.74 16.48 -23.88
N ASP A 76 -4.43 16.38 -25.02
CA ASP A 76 -5.86 16.06 -25.10
C ASP A 76 -6.19 14.59 -24.75
N ASP A 77 -5.29 13.62 -24.93
CA ASP A 77 -5.55 12.21 -24.61
C ASP A 77 -5.45 11.91 -23.10
N LEU A 78 -4.70 12.72 -22.35
CA LEU A 78 -4.59 12.61 -20.89
C LEU A 78 -5.88 13.06 -20.18
N ALA A 79 -6.65 13.98 -20.77
CA ALA A 79 -7.96 14.39 -20.25
C ALA A 79 -9.04 13.32 -20.46
N SER A 80 -8.89 12.48 -21.49
CA SER A 80 -9.79 11.34 -21.80
C SER A 80 -9.58 10.12 -20.87
N ALA A 81 -8.50 10.11 -20.09
CA ALA A 81 -8.20 9.05 -19.11
C ALA A 81 -8.96 9.22 -17.77
N ALA A 82 -9.63 10.36 -17.56
CA ALA A 82 -10.54 10.51 -16.43
C ALA A 82 -11.78 9.66 -16.67
N LEU A 83 -12.02 8.67 -15.80
CA LEU A 83 -13.18 7.79 -15.92
C LEU A 83 -14.46 8.61 -15.99
N SER A 84 -15.28 8.31 -17.00
CA SER A 84 -16.62 8.86 -17.09
C SER A 84 -17.38 8.61 -15.78
N LEU A 85 -18.11 9.61 -15.30
CA LEU A 85 -18.95 9.50 -14.11
C LEU A 85 -19.93 8.31 -14.19
N GLY A 86 -20.37 7.96 -15.41
CA GLY A 86 -21.20 6.78 -15.65
C GLY A 86 -20.47 5.47 -15.34
N THR A 87 -19.21 5.34 -15.74
CA THR A 87 -18.37 4.18 -15.44
C THR A 87 -18.08 4.08 -13.95
N ALA A 88 -17.76 5.20 -13.28
CA ALA A 88 -17.55 5.23 -11.83
C ALA A 88 -18.81 4.77 -11.06
N SER A 89 -19.99 5.26 -11.48
CA SER A 89 -21.27 4.84 -10.89
C SER A 89 -21.57 3.35 -11.12
N SER A 90 -21.23 2.83 -12.30
CA SER A 90 -21.34 1.41 -12.62
C SER A 90 -20.45 0.56 -11.70
N LEU A 91 -19.17 0.92 -11.54
CA LEU A 91 -18.23 0.22 -10.66
C LEU A 91 -18.69 0.23 -9.19
N LEU A 92 -19.24 1.34 -8.71
CA LEU A 92 -19.82 1.41 -7.36
C LEU A 92 -21.06 0.53 -7.22
N SER A 93 -21.91 0.47 -8.25
CA SER A 93 -23.08 -0.40 -8.25
C SER A 93 -22.69 -1.88 -8.25
N GLU A 94 -21.64 -2.24 -8.99
CA GLU A 94 -21.05 -3.58 -9.04
C GLU A 94 -20.40 -3.96 -7.72
N HIS A 95 -19.61 -3.06 -7.11
CA HIS A 95 -19.06 -3.25 -5.77
C HIS A 95 -20.16 -3.48 -4.74
N LYS A 96 -21.20 -2.64 -4.75
CA LYS A 96 -22.33 -2.79 -3.84
C LYS A 96 -23.08 -4.11 -4.05
N ARG A 97 -23.30 -4.52 -5.31
CA ARG A 97 -23.96 -5.78 -5.64
C ARG A 97 -23.15 -6.98 -5.13
N SER A 98 -21.87 -7.05 -5.51
CA SER A 98 -20.97 -8.13 -5.11
C SER A 98 -20.81 -8.23 -3.59
N LEU A 99 -20.65 -7.09 -2.89
CA LEU A 99 -20.59 -7.08 -1.43
C LEU A 99 -21.90 -7.58 -0.80
N HIS A 100 -23.05 -7.19 -1.36
CA HIS A 100 -24.35 -7.64 -0.86
C HIS A 100 -24.56 -9.14 -1.06
N GLU A 101 -24.16 -9.69 -2.21
CA GLU A 101 -24.20 -11.12 -2.50
C GLU A 101 -23.30 -11.92 -1.55
N CYS A 102 -22.08 -11.45 -1.28
CA CYS A 102 -21.21 -12.12 -0.31
C CYS A 102 -21.79 -12.02 1.12
N CYS A 103 -22.33 -10.87 1.51
CA CYS A 103 -22.99 -10.71 2.81
C CYS A 103 -24.21 -11.62 2.97
N SER A 104 -25.04 -11.77 1.94
CA SER A 104 -26.21 -12.65 1.99
C SER A 104 -25.81 -14.13 2.01
N ALA A 105 -24.77 -14.51 1.25
CA ALA A 105 -24.21 -15.85 1.29
C ALA A 105 -23.67 -16.19 2.70
N VAL A 106 -22.93 -15.28 3.32
CA VAL A 106 -22.45 -15.45 4.70
C VAL A 106 -23.61 -15.51 5.69
N ALA A 107 -24.62 -14.65 5.57
CA ALA A 107 -25.78 -14.67 6.45
C ALA A 107 -26.54 -16.01 6.39
N ALA A 108 -26.74 -16.55 5.18
CA ALA A 108 -27.42 -17.82 4.96
C ALA A 108 -26.74 -19.01 5.66
N LEU A 109 -25.42 -18.97 5.85
CA LEU A 109 -24.69 -20.02 6.59
C LEU A 109 -25.09 -20.09 8.07
N PHE A 110 -25.60 -18.99 8.64
CA PHE A 110 -25.96 -18.90 10.07
C PHE A 110 -27.47 -18.96 10.34
N GLU A 111 -28.33 -18.89 9.31
CA GLU A 111 -29.80 -18.89 9.44
C GLU A 111 -30.41 -20.30 9.64
N VAL A 112 -29.66 -21.37 9.35
CA VAL A 112 -30.16 -22.76 9.39
C VAL A 112 -30.54 -23.24 10.81
N ASP A 113 -29.96 -22.62 11.86
CA ASP A 113 -30.06 -23.10 13.25
C ASP A 113 -31.03 -22.29 14.15
N THR A 114 -31.94 -21.52 13.56
CA THR A 114 -32.86 -20.63 14.32
C THR A 114 -33.93 -21.37 15.15
N SER A 115 -33.94 -22.71 15.18
CA SER A 115 -35.01 -23.51 15.81
C SER A 115 -34.86 -23.77 17.31
N VAL A 116 -33.71 -23.47 17.92
CA VAL A 116 -33.53 -23.65 19.38
C VAL A 116 -32.89 -22.41 19.98
N ASN A 117 -33.63 -21.83 20.93
CA ASN A 117 -33.38 -20.64 21.76
C ASN A 117 -32.07 -20.72 22.58
N THR A 118 -30.95 -21.03 21.93
CA THR A 118 -29.62 -21.02 22.53
C THR A 118 -29.01 -19.65 22.28
N ALA A 119 -28.62 -18.98 23.37
CA ALA A 119 -27.99 -17.68 23.33
C ALA A 119 -26.62 -17.79 22.64
N THR A 120 -26.59 -17.68 21.31
CA THR A 120 -25.35 -17.59 20.53
C THR A 120 -24.77 -16.20 20.68
N VAL A 121 -23.46 -16.15 20.93
CA VAL A 121 -22.69 -14.91 21.10
C VAL A 121 -22.30 -14.32 19.74
N PHE A 122 -22.18 -15.17 18.72
CA PHE A 122 -21.83 -14.86 17.35
C PHE A 122 -22.98 -15.26 16.42
N ARG A 123 -23.54 -14.27 15.71
CA ARG A 123 -24.68 -14.42 14.80
C ARG A 123 -24.29 -13.98 13.38
N ALA A 124 -25.27 -14.08 12.46
CA ALA A 124 -25.14 -13.63 11.08
C ALA A 124 -24.69 -12.15 10.97
N THR A 125 -25.10 -11.30 11.91
CA THR A 125 -24.71 -9.88 11.96
C THR A 125 -23.22 -9.69 12.21
N GLU A 126 -22.63 -10.47 13.11
CA GLU A 126 -21.21 -10.42 13.44
C GLU A 126 -20.38 -11.01 12.29
N ALA A 127 -20.88 -12.06 11.64
CA ALA A 127 -20.24 -12.66 10.46
C ALA A 127 -20.21 -11.71 9.25
N THR A 128 -21.32 -11.03 8.97
CA THR A 128 -21.39 -10.02 7.90
C THR A 128 -20.53 -8.80 8.22
N MET A 129 -20.48 -8.38 9.49
CA MET A 129 -19.57 -7.33 9.95
C MET A 129 -18.10 -7.74 9.78
N LEU A 130 -17.74 -8.98 10.10
CA LEU A 130 -16.39 -9.51 9.91
C LEU A 130 -15.99 -9.45 8.43
N LEU A 131 -16.84 -9.93 7.52
CA LEU A 131 -16.61 -9.85 6.08
C LEU A 131 -16.42 -8.39 5.62
N ALA A 132 -17.29 -7.47 6.06
CA ALA A 132 -17.20 -6.06 5.69
C ALA A 132 -15.89 -5.41 6.16
N VAL A 133 -15.42 -5.75 7.38
CA VAL A 133 -14.17 -5.24 7.95
C VAL A 133 -12.94 -5.82 7.23
N VAL A 134 -12.97 -7.11 6.90
CA VAL A 134 -11.91 -7.76 6.09
C VAL A 134 -11.84 -7.12 4.70
N HIS A 135 -13.00 -6.88 4.07
CA HIS A 135 -13.05 -6.19 2.78
C HIS A 135 -12.54 -4.75 2.86
N LEU A 136 -12.89 -4.01 3.91
CA LEU A 136 -12.41 -2.64 4.12
C LEU A 136 -10.89 -2.58 4.20
N ARG A 137 -10.24 -3.55 4.87
CA ARG A 137 -8.77 -3.63 4.93
C ARG A 137 -8.16 -3.90 3.56
N SER A 138 -8.74 -4.84 2.81
CA SER A 138 -8.32 -5.13 1.43
C SER A 138 -8.43 -3.89 0.53
N LEU A 139 -9.51 -3.13 0.67
CA LEU A 139 -9.75 -1.89 -0.06
C LEU A 139 -8.70 -0.82 0.25
N VAL A 140 -8.37 -0.64 1.54
CA VAL A 140 -7.33 0.31 1.96
C VAL A 140 -5.96 -0.05 1.38
N GLU A 141 -5.58 -1.34 1.43
CA GLU A 141 -4.31 -1.81 0.88
C GLU A 141 -4.25 -1.59 -0.64
N SER A 142 -5.33 -1.93 -1.33
CA SER A 142 -5.45 -1.74 -2.78
C SER A 142 -5.38 -0.26 -3.14
N HIS A 143 -6.05 0.60 -2.37
CA HIS A 143 -6.00 2.05 -2.55
C HIS A 143 -4.56 2.56 -2.40
N ARG A 144 -3.84 2.14 -1.35
CA ARG A 144 -2.42 2.50 -1.16
C ARG A 144 -1.56 2.06 -2.35
N ALA A 145 -1.66 0.80 -2.77
CA ALA A 145 -0.94 0.28 -3.93
C ALA A 145 -1.27 1.08 -5.20
N GLY A 146 -2.52 1.53 -5.35
CA GLY A 146 -2.94 2.40 -6.44
C GLY A 146 -2.27 3.77 -6.46
N TYR A 147 -2.07 4.39 -5.30
CA TYR A 147 -1.32 5.65 -5.20
C TYR A 147 0.16 5.46 -5.54
N ASP A 148 0.78 4.41 -4.98
CA ASP A 148 2.18 4.11 -5.26
C ASP A 148 2.40 3.85 -6.76
N PHE A 149 1.47 3.14 -7.42
CA PHE A 149 1.47 2.95 -8.86
C PHE A 149 1.38 4.25 -9.66
N ILE A 150 0.45 5.15 -9.31
CA ILE A 150 0.27 6.42 -10.01
C ILE A 150 1.53 7.29 -9.86
N GLU A 151 2.13 7.34 -8.67
CA GLU A 151 3.36 8.09 -8.45
C GLU A 151 4.54 7.52 -9.24
N ASP A 152 4.66 6.19 -9.30
CA ASP A 152 5.67 5.51 -10.10
C ASP A 152 5.49 5.80 -11.60
N MET A 153 4.23 5.73 -12.09
CA MET A 153 3.90 6.04 -13.47
C MET A 153 4.26 7.49 -13.82
N ILE A 154 3.85 8.47 -13.01
CA ILE A 154 4.15 9.89 -13.23
C ILE A 154 5.67 10.13 -13.20
N ARG A 155 6.39 9.49 -12.27
CA ARG A 155 7.85 9.60 -12.21
C ARG A 155 8.50 9.09 -13.50
N GLN A 156 8.09 7.93 -14.00
CA GLN A 156 8.61 7.36 -15.24
C GLN A 156 8.31 8.26 -16.44
N GLN A 157 7.12 8.85 -16.52
CA GLN A 157 6.77 9.80 -17.57
C GLN A 157 7.65 11.05 -17.55
N ILE A 158 7.94 11.61 -16.37
CA ILE A 158 8.84 12.76 -16.23
C ILE A 158 10.28 12.39 -16.64
N VAL A 159 10.79 11.24 -16.19
CA VAL A 159 12.13 10.76 -16.58
C VAL A 159 12.23 10.57 -18.09
N ALA A 160 11.20 9.98 -18.72
CA ALA A 160 11.16 9.80 -20.17
C ALA A 160 11.10 11.14 -20.93
N ALA A 161 10.34 12.13 -20.43
CA ALA A 161 10.21 13.44 -21.06
C ALA A 161 11.49 14.29 -20.96
N VAL A 162 12.18 14.23 -19.81
CA VAL A 162 13.44 14.95 -19.59
C VAL A 162 14.63 14.22 -20.21
N GLY A 163 14.53 12.89 -20.35
CA GLY A 163 15.54 12.03 -20.98
C GLY A 163 16.76 11.73 -20.10
N LYS A 164 16.81 12.25 -18.86
CA LYS A 164 17.89 11.95 -17.90
C LYS A 164 17.40 12.10 -16.46
N GLU A 165 17.73 11.12 -15.63
CA GLU A 165 17.65 11.23 -14.17
C GLU A 165 19.01 11.68 -13.62
N LEU A 166 19.01 12.71 -12.76
CA LEU A 166 20.22 13.16 -12.09
C LEU A 166 20.41 12.33 -10.82
N THR A 167 21.45 11.51 -10.84
CA THR A 167 21.80 10.68 -9.68
C THR A 167 22.75 11.43 -8.74
N VAL A 168 22.90 10.93 -7.51
CA VAL A 168 23.91 11.43 -6.55
C VAL A 168 25.32 11.40 -7.17
N ARG A 169 25.59 10.40 -8.02
CA ARG A 169 26.85 10.27 -8.75
C ARG A 169 27.07 11.36 -9.80
N ASP A 170 26.03 11.73 -10.55
CA ASP A 170 26.14 12.86 -11.50
C ASP A 170 26.48 14.15 -10.75
N PHE A 171 25.86 14.36 -9.58
CA PHE A 171 26.11 15.56 -8.78
C PHE A 171 27.52 15.58 -8.16
N SER A 172 28.02 14.45 -7.65
CA SER A 172 29.39 14.38 -7.10
C SER A 172 30.46 14.64 -8.16
N GLN A 173 30.24 14.14 -9.39
CA GLN A 173 31.10 14.42 -10.54
C GLN A 173 31.03 15.91 -10.93
N TYR A 174 29.83 16.49 -10.97
CA TYR A 174 29.63 17.92 -11.23
C TYR A 174 30.39 18.78 -10.22
N MET A 175 30.24 18.50 -8.92
CA MET A 175 30.93 19.24 -7.85
C MET A 175 32.44 19.11 -7.96
N THR A 176 32.97 17.92 -8.27
CA THR A 176 34.41 17.70 -8.46
C THR A 176 34.94 18.52 -9.63
N PHE A 177 34.22 18.53 -10.77
CA PHE A 177 34.57 19.32 -11.93
C PHE A 177 34.54 20.83 -11.63
N HIS A 178 33.50 21.30 -10.93
CA HIS A 178 33.36 22.72 -10.61
C HIS A 178 34.41 23.20 -9.60
N ASN A 179 34.71 22.38 -8.58
CA ASN A 179 35.75 22.67 -7.59
C ASN A 179 37.13 22.81 -8.22
N ARG A 180 37.45 22.05 -9.29
CA ARG A 180 38.70 22.22 -10.06
C ARG A 180 38.81 23.57 -10.75
N LYS A 181 37.68 24.19 -11.10
CA LYS A 181 37.63 25.49 -11.78
C LYS A 181 37.67 26.66 -10.80
N VAL A 182 37.08 26.49 -9.61
CA VAL A 182 36.94 27.55 -8.59
C VAL A 182 38.12 27.59 -7.62
N PHE A 183 38.63 26.43 -7.19
CA PHE A 183 39.70 26.35 -6.20
C PHE A 183 41.05 26.01 -6.84
N LYS A 184 42.11 26.64 -6.34
CA LYS A 184 43.48 26.14 -6.57
C LYS A 184 43.60 24.75 -5.94
N GLU A 185 44.49 23.93 -6.48
CA GLU A 185 44.65 22.52 -6.09
C GLU A 185 44.79 22.31 -4.58
N THR A 186 45.50 23.21 -3.88
CA THR A 186 45.70 23.16 -2.42
C THR A 186 44.43 23.40 -1.60
N TYR A 187 43.40 24.02 -2.18
CA TYR A 187 42.15 24.38 -1.50
C TYR A 187 40.95 23.54 -1.97
N GLN A 188 41.16 22.55 -2.85
CA GLN A 188 40.08 21.67 -3.27
C GLN A 188 39.66 20.77 -2.10
N PRO A 189 38.35 20.61 -1.86
CA PRO A 189 37.86 19.70 -0.83
C PRO A 189 38.31 18.28 -1.15
N GLN A 190 39.03 17.67 -0.21
CA GLN A 190 39.45 16.28 -0.32
C GLN A 190 38.43 15.34 0.34
N PRO A 191 38.28 14.10 -0.15
CA PRO A 191 37.51 13.09 0.55
C PRO A 191 38.01 12.97 1.99
N PHE A 192 37.09 12.83 2.95
CA PHE A 192 37.48 12.66 4.34
C PHE A 192 38.35 11.40 4.47
N SER A 193 39.61 11.61 4.87
CA SER A 193 40.58 10.57 5.12
C SER A 193 41.31 10.90 6.41
N PHE A 194 41.16 10.03 7.40
CA PHE A 194 41.77 10.18 8.70
C PHE A 194 42.65 8.97 9.00
N ALA A 195 43.94 9.21 9.19
CA ALA A 195 44.89 8.17 9.58
C ALA A 195 44.70 7.83 11.06
N VAL A 196 44.35 6.59 11.37
CA VAL A 196 44.20 6.11 12.75
C VAL A 196 45.59 5.78 13.30
N ARG A 197 45.95 6.45 14.40
CA ARG A 197 47.23 6.28 15.11
C ARG A 197 46.96 6.04 16.59
N ARG A 198 47.78 5.22 17.24
CA ARG A 198 47.73 5.05 18.72
C ARG A 198 48.24 6.29 19.46
N SER A 199 49.17 7.03 18.87
CA SER A 199 49.69 8.28 19.42
C SER A 199 50.26 9.18 18.30
N PRO A 200 50.52 10.47 18.55
CA PRO A 200 50.97 11.42 17.53
C PRO A 200 52.31 11.07 16.86
N VAL A 201 53.14 10.30 17.56
CA VAL A 201 54.51 9.96 17.12
C VAL A 201 54.55 8.61 16.38
N HIS A 202 53.51 7.79 16.50
CA HIS A 202 53.49 6.46 15.90
C HIS A 202 52.99 6.49 14.44
N SER A 203 53.51 5.56 13.64
CA SER A 203 53.04 5.31 12.27
C SER A 203 51.55 4.97 12.24
N PRO A 204 50.82 5.30 11.15
CA PRO A 204 49.43 4.93 10.99
C PRO A 204 49.25 3.41 11.07
N GLU A 205 48.31 2.95 11.91
CA GLU A 205 47.92 1.53 11.95
C GLU A 205 46.79 1.23 10.97
N GLY A 206 46.09 2.27 10.52
CA GLY A 206 45.02 2.17 9.53
C GLY A 206 44.55 3.54 9.06
N GLN A 207 43.55 3.54 8.18
CA GLN A 207 42.88 4.75 7.72
C GLN A 207 41.37 4.57 7.76
N ILE A 208 40.66 5.62 8.19
CA ILE A 208 39.22 5.73 8.07
C ILE A 208 38.96 6.68 6.93
N GLN A 209 38.21 6.22 5.93
CA GLN A 209 37.76 7.03 4.82
C GLN A 209 36.24 6.97 4.75
N ILE A 210 35.61 8.13 4.52
CA ILE A 210 34.19 8.16 4.19
C ILE A 210 34.11 8.05 2.67
N VAL A 211 33.69 6.88 2.19
CA VAL A 211 33.46 6.63 0.77
C VAL A 211 31.95 6.70 0.54
N THR A 212 31.50 7.68 -0.24
CA THR A 212 30.14 7.69 -0.78
C THR A 212 30.04 6.58 -1.82
N ALA A 213 29.17 5.59 -1.55
CA ALA A 213 28.83 4.50 -2.47
C ALA A 213 28.05 5.01 -3.69
#